data_AF-A0A0C2XNK5-F1
#
_entry.id   AF-A0A0C2XNK5-F1
#
_cell.length_a   1.000
_cell.length_b   1.000
_cell.length_c   1.000
_cell.angle_alpha   90.00
_cell.angle_beta   90.00
_cell.angle_gamma   90.00
#
_symmetry.space_group_name_H-M   'P 1'
#
loop_
_entity.id
_entity.type
_entity.pdbx_description
1 polymer ?
#
loop_
_entity_poly.entity_id
_entity_poly.type
_entity_poly.pdbx_seq_one_letter_code
_entity_poly.pdbx_strand_id
1 'polypeptide(L)'
;PNISIYGPEASPNMDTPDFSQIDTFVEFKEKESADPFEDPKKADGLLSPSFERDLIEGKRTRGQLGSYVAAISGSQFRLRVFAILVFGSFARLMCWDRAGDVVTEKFNYTTEPYLVHFIYSYRLPFGRATRP
;
A
#
# COMPACT_ATOMS: atom_id res chain seq x y z
N PRO A 1 7.20 -8.65 0.13
CA PRO A 1 6.59 -7.78 1.16
C PRO A 1 6.91 -8.29 2.56
N ASN A 2 6.97 -7.41 3.56
CA ASN A 2 7.15 -7.86 4.96
C ASN A 2 5.96 -8.65 5.49
N ILE A 3 4.73 -8.22 5.18
CA ILE A 3 3.50 -8.98 5.46
C ILE A 3 2.74 -9.14 4.16
N SER A 4 2.38 -10.38 3.85
CA SER A 4 1.51 -10.73 2.74
C SER A 4 0.18 -11.23 3.30
N ILE A 5 -0.92 -10.66 2.84
CA ILE A 5 -2.27 -11.03 3.28
C ILE A 5 -2.96 -11.75 2.13
N TYR A 6 -3.53 -12.90 2.44
CA TYR A 6 -4.19 -13.77 1.48
C TYR A 6 -5.69 -13.85 1.77
N GLY A 7 -6.47 -14.11 0.73
CA GLY A 7 -7.91 -14.35 0.86
C GLY A 7 -8.20 -15.69 1.55
N PRO A 8 -9.45 -15.90 2.01
CA PRO A 8 -9.82 -17.10 2.78
C PRO A 8 -9.66 -18.42 2.01
N GLU A 9 -9.76 -18.37 0.67
CA GLU A 9 -9.64 -19.55 -0.21
C GLU A 9 -8.21 -19.78 -0.72
N ALA A 10 -7.25 -18.91 -0.35
CA ALA A 10 -5.88 -19.02 -0.81
C ALA A 10 -5.14 -20.15 -0.06
N SER A 11 -4.27 -20.85 -0.79
CA SER A 11 -3.37 -21.86 -0.25
C SER A 11 -1.95 -21.54 -0.72
N PRO A 12 -1.32 -20.49 -0.18
CA PRO A 12 0.03 -20.10 -0.57
C PRO A 12 1.06 -21.05 0.05
N ASN A 13 2.22 -21.14 -0.59
CA ASN A 13 3.41 -21.62 0.10
C ASN A 13 3.78 -20.59 1.20
N MET A 14 4.01 -21.07 2.43
CA MET A 14 4.31 -20.19 3.57
C MET A 14 5.78 -19.78 3.67
N ASP A 15 6.68 -20.46 2.95
CA ASP A 15 8.12 -20.17 2.98
C ASP A 15 8.50 -18.95 2.14
N THR A 16 7.70 -18.64 1.11
CA THR A 16 7.94 -17.52 0.18
C THR A 16 6.64 -16.82 -0.19
N PRO A 17 6.65 -15.49 -0.41
CA PRO A 17 5.46 -14.78 -0.85
C PRO A 17 4.95 -15.29 -2.21
N ASP A 18 3.72 -15.79 -2.26
CA ASP A 18 3.07 -16.19 -3.50
C ASP A 18 2.25 -15.04 -4.09
N PHE A 19 2.90 -14.21 -4.91
CA PHE A 19 2.28 -13.05 -5.55
C PHE A 19 1.06 -13.39 -6.44
N SER A 20 0.88 -14.64 -6.84
CA SER A 20 -0.31 -15.07 -7.58
C SER A 20 -1.57 -15.19 -6.70
N GLN A 21 -1.39 -15.22 -5.37
CA GLN A 21 -2.47 -15.36 -4.41
C GLN A 21 -2.60 -14.19 -3.42
N ILE A 22 -1.60 -13.29 -3.36
CA ILE A 22 -1.63 -12.12 -2.47
C ILE A 22 -2.86 -11.26 -2.78
N ASP A 23 -3.61 -10.94 -1.73
CA ASP A 23 -4.75 -10.04 -1.80
C ASP A 23 -4.37 -8.59 -1.50
N THR A 24 -3.62 -8.38 -0.43
CA THR A 24 -3.02 -7.08 -0.08
C THR A 24 -1.70 -7.34 0.65
N PHE A 25 -0.88 -6.31 0.81
CA PHE A 25 0.38 -6.43 1.52
C PHE A 25 0.69 -5.20 2.37
N VAL A 26 1.52 -5.41 3.39
CA VAL A 26 2.08 -4.35 4.23
C VAL A 26 3.60 -4.38 4.09
N GLU A 27 4.17 -3.23 3.80
CA GLU A 27 5.62 -3.03 3.80
C GLU A 27 6.00 -2.11 4.97
N PHE A 28 7.07 -2.47 5.69
CA PHE A 28 7.60 -1.70 6.80
C PHE A 28 8.94 -1.10 6.43
N LYS A 29 9.14 0.15 6.84
CA LYS A 29 10.42 0.84 6.83
C LYS A 29 10.69 1.41 8.22
N GLU A 30 11.93 1.32 8.66
CA GLU A 30 12.29 1.84 9.97
C GLU A 30 12.27 3.38 10.00
N LYS A 31 12.75 4.01 8.92
CA LYS A 31 13.01 5.46 8.87
C LYS A 31 11.97 6.20 8.05
N GLU A 32 11.62 7.41 8.49
CA GLU A 32 10.75 8.33 7.72
C GLU A 32 11.34 8.77 6.39
N SER A 33 12.68 8.76 6.24
CA SER A 33 13.35 9.06 4.98
C SER A 33 13.06 8.03 3.88
N ALA A 34 12.51 6.87 4.25
CA ALA A 34 12.08 5.83 3.32
C ALA A 34 10.69 6.08 2.73
N ASP A 35 9.97 7.14 3.15
CA ASP A 35 8.74 7.60 2.51
C ASP A 35 9.01 7.91 1.02
N PRO A 36 8.37 7.23 0.07
CA PRO A 36 8.58 7.45 -1.35
C PRO A 36 7.91 8.71 -1.91
N PHE A 37 7.05 9.38 -1.13
CA PHE A 37 6.22 10.50 -1.61
C PHE A 37 6.38 11.75 -0.74
N GLU A 38 6.04 12.89 -1.33
CA GLU A 38 5.91 14.18 -0.65
C GLU A 38 4.44 14.60 -0.63
N ASP A 39 3.96 15.05 0.53
CA ASP A 39 2.58 15.53 0.65
C ASP A 39 2.42 16.92 0.02
N PRO A 40 1.22 17.27 -0.48
CA PRO A 40 0.95 18.61 -0.96
C PRO A 40 1.18 19.64 0.15
N LYS A 41 2.08 20.61 -0.08
CA LYS A 41 2.25 21.73 0.85
C LYS A 41 1.05 22.66 0.70
N LYS A 42 0.39 23.01 1.81
CA LYS A 42 -0.72 23.97 1.84
C LYS A 42 -0.28 25.43 1.76
N ALA A 43 1.01 25.69 1.78
CA ALA A 43 1.54 27.05 1.79
C ALA A 43 1.73 27.56 0.35
N ASP A 44 1.48 28.86 0.16
CA ASP A 44 1.89 29.67 -1.00
C ASP A 44 1.32 29.34 -2.40
N GLY A 45 0.36 28.41 -2.51
CA GLY A 45 -0.36 28.16 -3.78
C GLY A 45 0.51 27.52 -4.88
N LEU A 46 1.76 27.20 -4.57
CA LEU A 46 2.66 26.43 -5.39
C LEU A 46 2.65 24.98 -4.91
N LEU A 47 2.29 24.07 -5.81
CA LEU A 47 2.46 22.64 -5.57
C LEU A 47 3.94 22.36 -5.29
N SER A 48 4.22 21.46 -4.34
CA SER A 48 5.55 20.86 -4.18
C SER A 48 6.11 20.50 -5.57
N PRO A 49 7.37 20.84 -5.88
CA PRO A 49 7.91 20.64 -7.23
C PRO A 49 7.93 19.16 -7.65
N SER A 50 7.85 18.23 -6.70
CA SER A 50 7.75 16.80 -6.97
C SER A 50 6.83 16.10 -5.97
N PHE A 51 5.95 15.24 -6.49
CA PHE A 51 5.18 14.26 -5.71
C PHE A 51 6.08 13.09 -5.28
N GLU A 52 7.01 12.69 -6.15
CA GLU A 52 7.98 11.65 -5.83
C GLU A 52 9.11 12.23 -4.98
N ARG A 53 9.37 11.60 -3.83
CA ARG A 53 10.45 12.02 -2.96
C ARG A 53 11.82 11.74 -3.59
N ASP A 54 12.65 12.78 -3.68
CA ASP A 54 13.99 12.71 -4.26
C ASP A 54 15.06 12.36 -3.21
N LEU A 55 14.82 11.27 -2.48
CA LEU A 55 15.81 10.65 -1.59
C LEU A 55 16.07 9.23 -2.06
N ILE A 56 17.32 8.77 -1.92
CA ILE A 56 17.71 7.42 -2.37
C ILE A 56 16.87 6.33 -1.70
N GLU A 57 16.54 6.49 -0.43
CA GLU A 57 15.69 5.55 0.33
C GLU A 57 14.24 5.57 -0.18
N GLY A 58 13.67 6.75 -0.44
CA GLY A 58 12.34 6.87 -1.04
C GLY A 58 12.26 6.24 -2.44
N LYS A 59 13.27 6.47 -3.30
CA LYS A 59 13.38 5.82 -4.61
C LYS A 59 13.44 4.30 -4.51
N ARG A 60 14.23 3.77 -3.57
CA ARG A 60 14.32 2.33 -3.29
C ARG A 60 12.99 1.75 -2.83
N THR A 61 12.31 2.40 -1.89
CA THR A 61 10.98 1.97 -1.43
C THR A 61 9.98 1.95 -2.60
N ARG A 62 9.94 2.99 -3.43
CA ARG A 62 9.04 3.06 -4.59
C ARG A 62 9.31 1.93 -5.60
N GLY A 63 10.58 1.67 -5.92
CA GLY A 63 10.96 0.57 -6.80
C GLY A 63 10.55 -0.80 -6.26
N GLN A 64 10.68 -1.01 -4.95
CA GLN A 64 10.27 -2.24 -4.28
C GLN A 64 8.74 -2.41 -4.23
N LEU A 65 7.99 -1.36 -3.91
CA LEU A 65 6.52 -1.38 -3.95
C LEU A 65 6.02 -1.67 -5.36
N GLY A 66 6.59 -0.98 -6.36
CA GLY A 66 6.27 -1.19 -7.76
C GLY A 66 6.54 -2.62 -8.24
N SER A 67 7.63 -3.24 -7.78
CA SER A 67 7.93 -4.63 -8.16
C SER A 67 6.92 -5.63 -7.59
N TYR A 68 6.46 -5.44 -6.36
CA TYR A 68 5.40 -6.27 -5.77
C TYR A 68 4.07 -6.11 -6.52
N VAL A 69 3.67 -4.87 -6.78
CA VAL A 69 2.41 -4.58 -7.49
C VAL A 69 2.45 -5.10 -8.92
N ALA A 70 3.59 -5.00 -9.61
CA ALA A 70 3.79 -5.57 -10.93
C ALA A 70 3.66 -7.10 -10.91
N ALA A 71 4.26 -7.77 -9.92
CA ALA A 71 4.15 -9.23 -9.77
C ALA A 71 2.70 -9.66 -9.50
N ILE A 72 1.97 -8.97 -8.62
CA ILE A 72 0.56 -9.23 -8.32
C ILE A 72 -0.31 -9.02 -9.57
N SER A 73 -0.18 -7.85 -10.21
CA SER A 73 -0.99 -7.46 -11.37
C SER A 73 -0.67 -8.27 -12.63
N GLY A 74 0.54 -8.82 -12.72
CA GLY A 74 0.95 -9.74 -13.77
C GLY A 74 0.43 -11.16 -13.56
N SER A 75 0.27 -11.58 -12.29
CA SER A 75 -0.16 -12.93 -11.94
C SER A 75 -1.68 -13.07 -11.75
N GLN A 76 -2.39 -11.96 -11.55
CA GLN A 76 -3.81 -11.93 -11.23
C GLN A 76 -4.57 -10.94 -12.12
N PHE A 77 -5.81 -11.30 -12.49
CA PHE A 77 -6.73 -10.39 -13.20
C PHE A 77 -7.33 -9.35 -12.23
N ARG A 78 -6.50 -8.42 -11.74
CA ARG A 78 -6.92 -7.31 -10.88
C ARG A 78 -6.91 -5.98 -11.62
N LEU A 79 -7.94 -5.17 -11.37
CA LEU A 79 -7.99 -3.77 -11.80
C LEU A 79 -7.19 -2.87 -10.86
N ARG A 80 -7.14 -3.22 -9.56
CA ARG A 80 -6.46 -2.45 -8.53
C ARG A 80 -5.78 -3.34 -7.51
N VAL A 81 -4.68 -2.86 -6.93
CA VAL A 81 -3.98 -3.47 -5.80
C VAL A 81 -3.92 -2.47 -4.65
N PHE A 82 -4.54 -2.81 -3.54
CA PHE A 82 -4.45 -2.01 -2.33
C PHE A 82 -3.27 -2.47 -1.48
N ALA A 83 -2.55 -1.52 -0.89
CA ALA A 83 -1.37 -1.81 -0.08
C ALA A 83 -1.18 -0.76 1.03
N ILE A 84 -0.42 -1.15 2.05
CA ILE A 84 -0.11 -0.28 3.19
C ILE A 84 1.41 -0.15 3.29
N LEU A 85 1.88 1.09 3.42
CA LEU A 85 3.27 1.39 3.75
C LEU A 85 3.32 1.97 5.15
N VAL A 86 4.10 1.38 6.04
CA VAL A 86 4.37 1.89 7.40
C VAL A 86 5.84 2.29 7.48
N PHE A 87 6.12 3.48 8.00
CA PHE A 87 7.46 4.04 8.09
C PHE A 87 7.62 4.97 9.30
N GLY A 88 8.59 4.69 10.17
CA GLY A 88 8.70 5.41 11.44
C GLY A 88 7.40 5.34 12.23
N SER A 89 6.81 6.48 12.59
CA SER A 89 5.48 6.59 13.22
C SER A 89 4.34 6.89 12.24
N PHE A 90 4.61 6.86 10.93
CA PHE A 90 3.66 7.23 9.88
C PHE A 90 3.26 6.06 9.00
N ALA A 91 2.12 6.21 8.33
CA ALA A 91 1.64 5.27 7.33
C ALA A 91 1.03 5.99 6.13
N ARG A 92 1.00 5.29 4.99
CA ARG A 92 0.24 5.64 3.79
C ARG A 92 -0.61 4.46 3.36
N LEU A 93 -1.83 4.75 2.92
CA LEU A 93 -2.67 3.79 2.21
C LEU A 93 -2.49 4.04 0.71
N MET A 94 -2.36 2.96 -0.06
CA MET A 94 -2.04 3.00 -1.48
C MET A 94 -3.07 2.22 -2.27
N CYS A 95 -3.43 2.74 -3.44
CA CYS A 95 -4.34 2.13 -4.39
C CYS A 95 -3.70 2.19 -5.77
N TRP A 96 -3.08 1.09 -6.16
CA TRP A 96 -2.42 0.97 -7.45
C TRP A 96 -3.42 0.54 -8.50
N ASP A 97 -3.34 1.14 -9.68
CA ASP A 97 -3.98 0.66 -10.91
C ASP A 97 -2.92 0.46 -12.00
N ARG A 98 -3.35 0.27 -13.26
CA ARG A 98 -2.42 0.07 -14.40
C ARG A 98 -1.71 1.35 -14.84
N ALA A 99 -2.19 2.53 -14.43
CA ALA A 99 -1.61 3.82 -14.77
C ALA A 99 -0.63 4.32 -13.69
N GLY A 100 -0.81 3.92 -12.44
CA GLY A 100 0.10 4.30 -11.36
C GLY A 100 -0.45 4.00 -9.96
N ASP A 101 -0.06 4.83 -9.00
CA ASP A 101 -0.45 4.73 -7.59
C ASP A 101 -1.21 5.98 -7.15
N VAL A 102 -2.32 5.77 -6.45
CA VAL A 102 -3.02 6.81 -5.69
C VAL A 102 -2.73 6.58 -4.22
N VAL A 103 -2.12 7.58 -3.58
CA VAL A 103 -1.70 7.48 -2.18
C VAL A 103 -2.37 8.55 -1.32
N THR A 104 -2.62 8.21 -0.07
CA THR A 104 -3.03 9.20 0.93
C THR A 104 -1.86 10.11 1.30
N GLU A 105 -2.16 11.28 1.85
CA GLU A 105 -1.19 11.99 2.70
C GLU A 105 -0.69 11.05 3.81
N LYS A 106 0.54 11.25 4.30
CA LYS A 106 1.01 10.43 5.42
C LYS A 106 0.22 10.81 6.68
N PHE A 107 -0.12 9.81 7.48
CA PHE A 107 -0.77 10.02 8.77
C PHE A 107 -0.01 9.28 9.86
N ASN A 108 -0.03 9.81 11.08
CA ASN A 108 0.59 9.14 12.22
C ASN A 108 -0.32 7.98 12.66
N TYR A 109 0.10 6.74 12.39
CA TYR A 109 -0.72 5.56 12.69
C TYR A 109 -0.81 5.23 14.19
N THR A 110 0.00 5.88 15.03
CA THR A 110 -0.03 5.71 16.48
C THR A 110 -1.11 6.55 17.14
N THR A 111 -1.58 7.60 16.46
CA THR A 111 -2.59 8.53 16.97
C THR A 111 -3.89 8.51 16.16
N GLU A 112 -3.80 8.19 14.87
CA GLU A 112 -4.95 8.18 13.95
C GLU A 112 -5.54 6.77 13.77
N PRO A 113 -6.88 6.62 13.68
CA PRO A 113 -7.53 5.32 13.56
C PRO A 113 -7.54 4.77 12.13
N TYR A 114 -7.04 5.52 11.14
CA TYR A 114 -7.23 5.22 9.71
C TYR A 114 -6.68 3.86 9.29
N LEU A 115 -5.55 3.44 9.85
CA LEU A 115 -4.97 2.13 9.53
C LEU A 115 -5.88 0.99 9.99
N VAL A 116 -6.42 1.09 11.21
CA VAL A 116 -7.35 0.10 11.78
C VAL A 116 -8.64 0.08 10.99
N HIS A 117 -9.21 1.26 10.70
CA HIS A 117 -10.42 1.38 9.90
C HIS A 117 -10.24 0.78 8.51
N PHE A 118 -9.12 1.06 7.84
CA PHE A 118 -8.82 0.51 6.53
C PHE A 118 -8.77 -1.02 6.58
N ILE A 119 -8.00 -1.61 7.51
CA ILE A 119 -7.89 -3.07 7.61
C ILE A 119 -9.25 -3.71 7.92
N TYR A 120 -10.04 -3.10 8.81
CA TYR A 120 -11.37 -3.57 9.15
C TYR A 120 -12.30 -3.52 7.92
N SER A 121 -12.40 -2.37 7.25
CA SER A 121 -13.25 -2.18 6.08
C SER A 121 -12.81 -3.02 4.88
N TYR A 122 -11.51 -3.19 4.65
CA TYR A 122 -10.97 -4.00 3.55
C TYR A 122 -11.32 -5.48 3.70
N ARG A 123 -11.39 -5.98 4.95
CA ARG A 123 -11.77 -7.37 5.24
C ARG A 123 -13.27 -7.60 5.32
N LEU A 124 -14.09 -6.55 5.35
CA LEU A 124 -15.53 -6.73 5.30
C LEU A 124 -15.90 -7.20 3.89
N PRO A 125 -16.62 -8.33 3.74
CA PRO A 125 -17.13 -8.72 2.45
C PRO A 125 -18.10 -7.64 1.97
N PHE A 126 -17.73 -6.92 0.91
CA PHE A 126 -18.69 -6.10 0.16
C PHE A 126 -19.81 -7.02 -0.32
N GLY A 127 -20.97 -6.93 0.33
CA GLY A 127 -22.19 -7.58 -0.14
C GLY A 127 -22.12 -9.10 -0.27
N ARG A 128 -21.89 -9.84 0.83
CA ARG A 128 -22.67 -11.08 0.99
C ARG A 128 -24.12 -10.65 1.19
N ALA A 129 -24.82 -10.37 0.08
CA ALA A 129 -26.22 -10.73 0.04
C ALA A 129 -26.25 -12.20 0.44
N THR A 130 -26.77 -12.46 1.64
CA THR A 130 -27.20 -13.79 2.03
C THR A 130 -28.05 -14.30 0.87
N ARG A 131 -27.51 -15.21 0.06
CA ARG A 131 -28.35 -15.92 -0.90
C ARG A 131 -29.44 -16.60 -0.07
N PRO A 132 -30.73 -16.41 -0.41
CA PRO A 132 -31.81 -17.11 0.28
C PRO A 132 -31.66 -18.62 0.17
#